data_AF-A0A0D2IVA2-F1
#
_entry.id   AF-A0A0D2IVA2-F1
#
_cell.length_a   1.000
_cell.length_b   1.000
_cell.length_c   1.000
_cell.angle_alpha   90.00
_cell.angle_beta   90.00
_cell.angle_gamma   90.00
#
_symmetry.space_group_name_H-M   'P 1'
#
loop_
_entity.id
_entity.type
_entity.pdbx_description
1 polymer ?
#
loop_
_entity_poly.entity_id
_entity_poly.type
_entity_poly.pdbx_seq_one_letter_code
_entity_poly.pdbx_strand_id
1 'polypeptide(L)'
;MPPVEQPQARAAGLLPSRSGDLDNGAGAHAMDALFAQPAAERTGMHTRTLSFSELQSRTRLTVAAPDPAAVPSRSAGANPQRRGLPKRAPSLTKLVDDLVDELGGDRSINSVLVANNGLGAVKFMRSIRSWANQTFGNSRTIALVAMATPEDIRINAEHVTLADQFVEVPGGTNNNNYANVKLIVQ
;
A
#
# COMPACT_ATOMS: atom_id res chain seq x y z
N MET A 1 54.15 -9.99 35.70
CA MET A 1 54.08 -10.00 34.22
C MET A 1 55.23 -10.84 33.69
N PRO A 2 54.94 -12.10 33.35
CA PRO A 2 55.21 -12.66 32.01
C PRO A 2 53.96 -13.41 31.45
N PRO A 3 53.97 -13.95 30.21
CA PRO A 3 52.87 -13.84 29.25
C PRO A 3 51.87 -15.00 29.20
N VAL A 4 50.80 -14.75 28.44
CA VAL A 4 49.59 -15.56 28.18
C VAL A 4 49.83 -16.60 27.07
N GLU A 5 49.43 -17.85 27.30
CA GLU A 5 49.13 -18.85 26.27
C GLU A 5 47.89 -19.67 26.67
N GLN A 6 46.93 -19.77 25.74
CA GLN A 6 45.69 -20.53 25.88
C GLN A 6 45.89 -22.01 25.47
N PRO A 7 45.24 -22.98 26.13
CA PRO A 7 45.28 -24.37 25.69
C PRO A 7 44.11 -24.74 24.77
N GLN A 8 44.42 -25.43 23.66
CA GLN A 8 43.47 -26.23 22.89
C GLN A 8 43.30 -27.62 23.53
N ALA A 9 42.06 -28.12 23.60
CA ALA A 9 41.80 -29.54 23.86
C ALA A 9 40.58 -30.05 23.07
N ARG A 10 40.79 -31.16 22.37
CA ARG A 10 39.88 -31.89 21.48
C ARG A 10 39.08 -32.98 22.23
N ALA A 11 37.90 -33.24 21.66
CA ALA A 11 37.23 -34.53 21.43
C ALA A 11 36.71 -35.42 22.58
N ALA A 12 35.40 -35.75 22.54
CA ALA A 12 34.85 -37.06 22.90
C ALA A 12 33.39 -37.24 22.39
N GLY A 13 33.04 -38.46 21.95
CA GLY A 13 31.68 -38.99 21.74
C GLY A 13 31.27 -39.11 20.26
N LEU A 14 31.56 -40.19 19.52
CA LEU A 14 31.08 -41.58 19.58
C LEU A 14 29.56 -41.74 19.33
N LEU A 15 29.22 -42.19 18.12
CA LEU A 15 27.88 -42.56 17.64
C LEU A 15 27.48 -43.96 18.12
N PRO A 16 26.16 -44.26 18.11
CA PRO A 16 25.74 -45.52 17.50
C PRO A 16 24.61 -45.36 16.46
N SER A 17 24.67 -46.26 15.48
CA SER A 17 23.80 -46.42 14.32
C SER A 17 22.43 -47.03 14.65
N ARG A 18 21.40 -46.66 13.87
CA ARG A 18 20.26 -47.51 13.41
C ARG A 18 19.40 -46.69 12.45
N SER A 19 19.46 -46.95 11.13
CA SER A 19 18.59 -47.85 10.34
C SER A 19 17.19 -47.27 10.08
N GLY A 20 16.89 -46.99 8.81
CA GLY A 20 15.55 -46.62 8.35
C GLY A 20 15.57 -45.90 7.00
N ASP A 21 15.65 -46.68 5.93
CA ASP A 21 14.98 -46.55 4.64
C ASP A 21 14.98 -45.20 3.88
N LEU A 22 15.69 -45.23 2.75
CA LEU A 22 15.54 -44.35 1.61
C LEU A 22 14.35 -44.82 0.76
N ASP A 23 13.24 -44.10 0.80
CA ASP A 23 12.39 -43.92 -0.37
C ASP A 23 11.86 -42.49 -0.39
N ASN A 24 12.34 -41.69 -1.35
CA ASN A 24 11.89 -40.32 -1.56
C ASN A 24 11.60 -40.15 -3.06
N GLY A 25 10.62 -40.92 -3.53
CA GLY A 25 9.87 -40.60 -4.73
C GLY A 25 8.77 -39.57 -4.44
N ALA A 26 8.57 -38.65 -5.39
CA ALA A 26 7.45 -37.70 -5.49
C ALA A 26 7.50 -36.46 -4.59
N GLY A 27 8.46 -35.59 -4.87
CA GLY A 27 8.29 -34.16 -4.64
C GLY A 27 7.27 -33.54 -5.61
N ALA A 28 6.47 -32.64 -5.05
CA ALA A 28 5.69 -31.59 -5.73
C ALA A 28 4.29 -31.95 -6.29
N HIS A 29 3.35 -32.34 -5.42
CA HIS A 29 1.92 -31.98 -5.56
C HIS A 29 1.18 -32.23 -4.24
N ALA A 30 1.27 -31.33 -3.25
CA ALA A 30 0.30 -31.19 -2.15
C ALA A 30 0.71 -30.08 -1.18
N MET A 31 0.25 -28.85 -1.41
CA MET A 31 0.20 -27.78 -0.38
C MET A 31 -1.09 -26.96 -0.54
N ASP A 32 -2.22 -27.64 -0.74
CA ASP A 32 -3.54 -26.98 -0.92
C ASP A 32 -4.59 -27.45 0.10
N ALA A 33 -4.16 -27.91 1.28
CA ALA A 33 -5.08 -28.45 2.28
C ALA A 33 -4.66 -28.03 3.70
N LEU A 34 -4.78 -26.74 4.01
CA LEU A 34 -4.73 -26.29 5.41
C LEU A 34 -5.52 -24.99 5.66
N PHE A 35 -6.72 -24.87 5.08
CA PHE A 35 -7.74 -23.93 5.55
C PHE A 35 -9.13 -24.49 5.30
N ALA A 36 -9.55 -25.44 6.14
CA ALA A 36 -10.95 -25.85 6.24
C ALA A 36 -11.30 -26.13 7.70
N GLN A 37 -11.98 -25.18 8.35
CA GLN A 37 -12.84 -25.45 9.49
C GLN A 37 -14.14 -24.62 9.39
N PRO A 38 -15.27 -25.13 9.90
CA PRO A 38 -16.60 -24.77 9.42
C PRO A 38 -17.25 -23.60 10.18
N ALA A 39 -18.30 -23.07 9.55
CA ALA A 39 -19.06 -21.90 9.94
C ALA A 39 -19.69 -22.02 11.35
N ALA A 40 -19.32 -21.08 12.23
CA ALA A 40 -20.07 -20.77 13.43
C ALA A 40 -20.94 -19.53 13.17
N GLU A 41 -22.23 -19.74 13.34
CA GLU A 41 -23.34 -18.81 13.26
C GLU A 41 -23.14 -17.59 14.19
N ARG A 42 -22.97 -16.39 13.61
CA ARG A 42 -23.14 -15.11 14.31
C ARG A 42 -23.84 -14.11 13.39
N THR A 43 -25.06 -13.77 13.76
CA THR A 43 -25.82 -12.62 13.28
C THR A 43 -25.03 -11.33 13.48
N GLY A 44 -24.67 -10.68 12.38
CA GLY A 44 -23.97 -9.40 12.32
C GLY A 44 -23.88 -8.92 10.87
N MET A 45 -24.12 -7.63 10.64
CA MET A 45 -24.22 -6.98 9.32
C MET A 45 -23.24 -7.56 8.29
N HIS A 46 -23.79 -8.14 7.23
CA HIS A 46 -23.01 -8.62 6.08
C HIS A 46 -22.51 -7.43 5.25
N THR A 47 -21.29 -6.97 5.51
CA THR A 47 -20.54 -6.25 4.49
C THR A 47 -19.96 -7.28 3.52
N ARG A 48 -20.66 -7.53 2.40
CA ARG A 48 -20.17 -8.40 1.33
C ARG A 48 -18.98 -7.72 0.65
N THR A 49 -17.77 -8.22 0.90
CA THR A 49 -16.57 -7.82 0.16
C THR A 49 -16.72 -8.32 -1.28
N LEU A 50 -16.88 -7.40 -2.24
CA LEU A 50 -16.87 -7.74 -3.66
C LEU A 50 -15.45 -8.14 -4.08
N SER A 51 -15.33 -9.23 -4.82
CA SER A 51 -14.08 -9.60 -5.47
C SER A 51 -13.69 -8.55 -6.52
N PHE A 52 -12.40 -8.47 -6.82
CA PHE A 52 -11.89 -7.53 -7.83
C PHE A 52 -12.56 -7.72 -9.20
N SER A 53 -12.87 -8.97 -9.58
CA SER A 53 -13.61 -9.31 -10.80
C SER A 53 -15.10 -8.93 -10.74
N GLU A 54 -15.75 -9.00 -9.57
CA GLU A 54 -17.12 -8.50 -9.39
C GLU A 54 -17.18 -6.97 -9.49
N LEU A 55 -16.18 -6.25 -8.97
CA LEU A 55 -16.07 -4.80 -9.13
C LEU A 55 -15.87 -4.42 -10.60
N GLN A 56 -15.01 -5.16 -11.31
CA GLN A 56 -14.75 -4.96 -12.75
C GLN A 56 -15.94 -5.32 -13.64
N SER A 57 -16.73 -6.34 -13.29
CA SER A 57 -17.90 -6.74 -14.10
C SER A 57 -19.08 -5.80 -13.93
N ARG A 58 -19.20 -5.13 -12.78
CA ARG A 58 -20.25 -4.16 -12.49
C ARG A 58 -19.93 -2.75 -12.98
N THR A 59 -18.66 -2.37 -13.00
CA THR A 59 -18.26 -1.03 -13.47
C THR A 59 -18.13 -0.99 -14.99
N ARG A 60 -19.25 -1.01 -15.71
CA ARG A 60 -19.28 -0.70 -17.16
C ARG A 60 -19.84 0.70 -17.38
N LEU A 61 -19.26 1.69 -16.70
CA LEU A 61 -19.38 3.08 -17.11
C LEU A 61 -18.53 3.26 -18.37
N THR A 62 -19.18 3.24 -19.54
CA THR A 62 -18.58 3.70 -20.80
C THR A 62 -18.35 5.21 -20.69
N VAL A 63 -17.24 5.61 -20.06
CA VAL A 63 -16.69 6.97 -20.22
C VAL A 63 -16.01 6.99 -21.57
N ALA A 64 -16.58 7.77 -22.50
CA ALA A 64 -15.96 8.09 -23.76
C ALA A 64 -14.54 8.63 -23.51
N ALA A 65 -13.57 8.10 -24.27
CA ALA A 65 -12.17 8.50 -24.19
C ALA A 65 -12.04 10.04 -24.27
N PRO A 66 -11.22 10.68 -23.41
CA PRO A 66 -10.93 12.08 -23.58
C PRO A 66 -10.07 12.28 -24.84
N ASP A 67 -10.43 13.32 -25.59
CA ASP A 67 -9.79 13.80 -26.83
C ASP A 67 -8.25 13.93 -26.67
N PRO A 68 -7.41 13.38 -27.58
CA PRO A 68 -5.95 13.39 -27.44
C PRO A 68 -5.27 14.78 -27.58
N ALA A 69 -6.03 15.88 -27.65
CA ALA A 69 -5.50 17.23 -27.93
C ALA A 69 -5.34 18.15 -26.71
N ALA A 70 -5.55 17.68 -25.47
CA ALA A 70 -5.34 18.51 -24.27
C ALA A 70 -4.00 18.20 -23.59
N VAL A 71 -2.90 18.66 -24.18
CA VAL A 71 -1.60 18.72 -23.50
C VAL A 71 -1.55 20.01 -22.67
N PRO A 72 -1.63 19.98 -21.32
CA PRO A 72 -1.33 21.16 -20.54
C PRO A 72 0.17 21.38 -20.62
N SER A 73 0.53 22.51 -21.21
CA SER A 73 1.89 23.01 -21.34
C SER A 73 2.60 22.97 -19.98
N ARG A 74 3.80 22.40 -19.94
CA ARG A 74 4.71 22.46 -18.79
C ARG A 74 4.92 23.92 -18.38
N SER A 75 4.32 24.33 -17.27
CA SER A 75 4.78 25.50 -16.50
C SER A 75 5.68 24.99 -15.38
N ALA A 76 6.98 25.12 -15.62
CA ALA A 76 7.96 25.16 -14.55
C ALA A 76 7.75 26.46 -13.77
N GLY A 77 7.52 26.37 -12.47
CA GLY A 77 7.52 27.53 -11.58
C GLY A 77 6.36 27.59 -10.59
N ALA A 78 6.43 26.76 -9.54
CA ALA A 78 5.96 27.12 -8.20
C ALA A 78 6.37 25.99 -7.24
N ASN A 79 7.41 26.19 -6.43
CA ASN A 79 7.69 25.31 -5.30
C ASN A 79 6.61 25.57 -4.22
N PRO A 80 5.70 24.62 -3.90
CA PRO A 80 4.55 24.90 -3.08
C PRO A 80 4.60 24.03 -1.81
N GLN A 81 5.14 24.57 -0.73
CA GLN A 81 4.75 24.20 0.64
C GLN A 81 3.25 24.56 0.85
N ARG A 82 2.35 23.95 0.06
CA ARG A 82 0.93 24.30 -0.03
C ARG A 82 0.15 23.50 0.99
N ARG A 83 -0.02 24.13 2.15
CA ARG A 83 -1.02 23.77 3.15
C ARG A 83 -2.41 23.73 2.51
N GLY A 84 -3.13 22.63 2.70
CA GLY A 84 -4.53 22.43 2.30
C GLY A 84 -4.73 21.17 1.46
N LEU A 85 -5.92 20.56 1.56
CA LEU A 85 -6.26 19.44 0.69
C LEU A 85 -6.15 19.85 -0.79
N PRO A 86 -5.71 18.96 -1.69
CA PRO A 86 -5.67 19.23 -3.11
C PRO A 86 -7.03 19.70 -3.62
N LYS A 87 -7.11 20.92 -4.17
CA LYS A 87 -8.30 21.42 -4.86
C LYS A 87 -8.53 20.54 -6.10
N ARG A 88 -9.65 19.82 -6.12
CA ARG A 88 -9.97 18.84 -7.18
C ARG A 88 -10.90 19.46 -8.21
N ALA A 89 -10.78 18.99 -9.46
CA ALA A 89 -11.77 19.30 -10.48
C ALA A 89 -13.14 18.69 -10.06
N PRO A 90 -14.25 19.45 -10.15
CA PRO A 90 -15.58 18.94 -9.82
C PRO A 90 -15.96 17.68 -10.60
N SER A 91 -15.50 17.56 -11.85
CA SER A 91 -15.75 16.38 -12.69
C SER A 91 -15.18 15.09 -12.13
N LEU A 92 -13.98 15.12 -11.53
CA LEU A 92 -13.36 13.94 -10.92
C LEU A 92 -14.08 13.51 -9.65
N THR A 93 -14.61 14.48 -8.89
CA THR A 93 -15.37 14.21 -7.68
C THR A 93 -16.67 13.50 -8.05
N LYS A 94 -17.40 14.03 -9.04
CA LYS A 94 -18.63 13.42 -9.54
C LYS A 94 -18.44 11.96 -10.00
N LEU A 95 -17.33 11.63 -10.68
CA LEU A 95 -17.05 10.25 -11.10
C LEU A 95 -16.95 9.27 -9.91
N VAL A 96 -16.33 9.71 -8.81
CA VAL A 96 -16.21 8.90 -7.60
C VAL A 96 -17.56 8.78 -6.91
N ASP A 97 -18.32 9.87 -6.83
CA ASP A 97 -19.64 9.91 -6.22
C ASP A 97 -20.62 8.97 -6.97
N ASP A 98 -20.67 9.07 -8.31
CA ASP A 98 -21.51 8.22 -9.16
C ASP A 98 -21.18 6.73 -8.97
N LEU A 99 -19.89 6.38 -8.87
CA LEU A 99 -19.47 5.00 -8.63
C LEU A 99 -19.86 4.51 -7.23
N VAL A 100 -19.74 5.37 -6.22
CA VAL A 100 -20.09 5.03 -4.83
C VAL A 100 -21.60 4.80 -4.73
N ASP A 101 -22.40 5.66 -5.36
CA ASP A 101 -23.85 5.51 -5.41
C ASP A 101 -24.27 4.22 -6.14
N GLU A 102 -23.63 3.90 -7.28
CA GLU A 102 -23.89 2.67 -8.05
C GLU A 102 -23.56 1.40 -7.25
N LEU A 103 -22.50 1.44 -6.44
CA LEU A 103 -22.09 0.33 -5.57
C LEU A 103 -22.87 0.29 -4.24
N GLY A 104 -23.79 1.23 -4.00
CA GLY A 104 -24.59 1.32 -2.78
C GLY A 104 -23.82 1.80 -1.55
N GLY A 105 -22.73 2.56 -1.75
CA GLY A 105 -21.98 3.21 -0.68
C GLY A 105 -22.61 4.54 -0.24
N ASP A 106 -22.12 5.09 0.87
CA ASP A 106 -22.67 6.27 1.52
C ASP A 106 -21.71 7.48 1.56
N ARG A 107 -20.40 7.23 1.40
CA ARG A 107 -19.35 8.25 1.49
C ARG A 107 -18.25 8.04 0.46
N SER A 108 -18.15 8.99 -0.46
CA SER A 108 -17.04 9.09 -1.41
C SER A 108 -15.72 9.46 -0.74
N ILE A 109 -14.67 8.68 -1.01
CA ILE A 109 -13.29 8.99 -0.59
C ILE A 109 -12.54 9.58 -1.77
N ASN A 110 -12.43 10.89 -1.80
CA ASN A 110 -11.79 11.63 -2.88
C ASN A 110 -10.28 11.85 -2.65
N SER A 111 -9.84 11.75 -1.41
CA SER A 111 -8.43 11.98 -1.02
C SER A 111 -8.03 11.07 0.12
N VAL A 112 -6.79 10.60 0.09
CA VAL A 112 -6.21 9.75 1.14
C VAL A 112 -4.90 10.37 1.63
N LEU A 113 -4.80 10.58 2.94
CA LEU A 113 -3.54 10.88 3.62
C LEU A 113 -2.79 9.56 3.88
N VAL A 114 -1.55 9.46 3.41
CA VAL A 114 -0.67 8.32 3.60
C VAL A 114 0.27 8.61 4.76
N ALA A 115 -0.14 8.19 5.96
CA ALA A 115 0.65 8.26 7.19
C ALA A 115 1.65 7.08 7.31
N ASN A 116 2.31 6.75 6.20
CA ASN A 116 3.32 5.70 6.13
C ASN A 116 4.41 6.13 5.14
N ASN A 117 5.59 5.52 5.22
CA ASN A 117 6.71 5.78 4.32
C ASN A 117 7.22 4.48 3.68
N GLY A 118 8.37 4.58 3.01
CA GLY A 118 9.07 3.44 2.43
C GLY A 118 8.21 2.61 1.46
N LEU A 119 8.46 1.29 1.42
CA LEU A 119 7.84 0.39 0.47
C LEU A 119 6.32 0.21 0.70
N GLY A 120 5.86 0.34 1.95
CA GLY A 120 4.44 0.22 2.29
C GLY A 120 3.61 1.31 1.60
N ALA A 121 4.07 2.57 1.72
CA ALA A 121 3.45 3.70 1.03
C ALA A 121 3.51 3.57 -0.49
N VAL A 122 4.67 3.17 -1.05
CA VAL A 122 4.84 3.01 -2.50
C VAL A 122 3.87 1.97 -3.07
N LYS A 123 3.77 0.79 -2.46
CA LYS A 123 2.87 -0.27 -2.92
C LYS A 123 1.42 0.17 -2.88
N PHE A 124 1.01 0.80 -1.78
CA PHE A 124 -0.33 1.36 -1.65
C PHE A 124 -0.63 2.36 -2.78
N MET A 125 0.23 3.36 -2.95
CA MET A 125 0.01 4.40 -3.96
C MET A 125 -0.07 3.81 -5.36
N ARG A 126 0.88 2.94 -5.76
CA ARG A 126 0.86 2.30 -7.09
C ARG A 126 -0.39 1.46 -7.32
N SER A 127 -0.86 0.74 -6.30
CA SER A 127 -2.09 -0.04 -6.37
C SER A 127 -3.32 0.85 -6.61
N ILE A 128 -3.47 1.93 -5.83
CA ILE A 128 -4.58 2.88 -6.00
C ILE A 128 -4.52 3.56 -7.37
N ARG A 129 -3.34 3.98 -7.83
CA ARG A 129 -3.17 4.59 -9.16
C ARG A 129 -3.56 3.63 -10.28
N SER A 130 -3.13 2.38 -10.20
CA SER A 130 -3.44 1.34 -11.19
C SER A 130 -4.94 1.09 -11.25
N TRP A 131 -5.57 0.90 -10.08
CA TRP A 131 -7.02 0.76 -9.98
C TRP A 131 -7.77 1.98 -10.54
N ALA A 132 -7.42 3.20 -10.09
CA ALA A 132 -8.09 4.41 -10.54
C ALA A 132 -7.95 4.63 -12.06
N ASN A 133 -6.82 4.23 -12.65
CA ASN A 133 -6.63 4.28 -14.09
C ASN A 133 -7.51 3.26 -14.82
N GLN A 134 -7.67 2.05 -14.28
CA GLN A 134 -8.54 1.02 -14.86
C GLN A 134 -10.02 1.37 -14.73
N THR A 135 -10.42 1.98 -13.61
CA THR A 135 -11.82 2.29 -13.29
C THR A 135 -12.30 3.60 -13.92
N PHE A 136 -11.48 4.65 -13.88
CA PHE A 136 -11.90 6.00 -14.29
C PHE A 136 -11.14 6.53 -15.52
N GLY A 137 -10.20 5.75 -16.07
CA GLY A 137 -9.30 6.23 -17.13
C GLY A 137 -8.29 7.29 -16.67
N ASN A 138 -8.22 7.56 -15.36
CA ASN A 138 -7.34 8.58 -14.81
C ASN A 138 -6.78 8.14 -13.44
N SER A 139 -5.47 7.90 -13.39
CA SER A 139 -4.74 7.52 -12.18
C SER A 139 -4.80 8.55 -11.04
N ARG A 140 -5.13 9.81 -11.34
CA ARG A 140 -5.27 10.91 -10.36
C ARG A 140 -6.70 11.15 -9.88
N THR A 141 -7.63 10.23 -10.20
CA THR A 141 -9.02 10.27 -9.73
C THR A 141 -9.18 10.05 -8.23
N ILE A 142 -8.17 9.51 -7.54
CA ILE A 142 -8.04 9.60 -6.06
C ILE A 142 -6.80 10.42 -5.74
N ALA A 143 -6.94 11.46 -4.91
CA ALA A 143 -5.81 12.29 -4.53
C ALA A 143 -5.02 11.62 -3.41
N LEU A 144 -3.70 11.50 -3.59
CA LEU A 144 -2.83 10.87 -2.60
C LEU A 144 -1.91 11.92 -1.99
N VAL A 145 -2.03 12.14 -0.68
CA VAL A 145 -1.23 13.09 0.08
C VAL A 145 -0.27 12.30 0.97
N ALA A 146 1.04 12.49 0.84
CA ALA A 146 2.02 11.81 1.69
C ALA A 146 2.35 12.63 2.95
N MET A 147 2.61 11.98 4.07
CA MET A 147 3.45 12.59 5.12
C MET A 147 4.92 12.38 4.76
N ALA A 148 5.74 13.43 4.87
CA ALA A 148 7.16 13.36 4.53
C ALA A 148 8.02 13.99 5.62
N THR A 149 8.99 13.23 6.16
CA THR A 149 10.00 13.80 7.05
C THR A 149 11.08 14.55 6.26
N PRO A 150 11.88 15.43 6.89
CA PRO A 150 13.06 16.00 6.25
C PRO A 150 14.02 14.93 5.70
N GLU A 151 14.08 13.76 6.33
CA GLU A 151 14.86 12.60 5.87
C GLU A 151 14.35 12.08 4.53
N ASP A 152 13.04 11.87 4.41
CA ASP A 152 12.38 11.38 3.20
C ASP A 152 12.52 12.39 2.04
N ILE A 153 12.36 13.68 2.33
CA ILE A 153 12.50 14.76 1.34
C ILE A 153 13.94 14.84 0.85
N ARG A 154 14.92 14.80 1.78
CA ARG A 154 16.35 14.92 1.47
C ARG A 154 16.85 13.82 0.55
N ILE A 155 16.33 12.60 0.68
CA ILE A 155 16.70 11.47 -0.19
C ILE A 155 15.80 11.34 -1.43
N ASN A 156 14.87 12.28 -1.63
CA ASN A 156 13.83 12.20 -2.66
C ASN A 156 13.11 10.83 -2.64
N ALA A 157 12.62 10.44 -1.47
CA ALA A 157 12.00 9.14 -1.27
C ALA A 157 10.85 8.90 -2.26
N GLU A 158 10.74 7.66 -2.75
CA GLU A 158 9.83 7.33 -3.85
C GLU A 158 8.37 7.67 -3.55
N HIS A 159 7.89 7.40 -2.32
CA HIS A 159 6.51 7.71 -1.93
C HIS A 159 6.20 9.22 -1.95
N VAL A 160 7.19 10.07 -1.66
CA VAL A 160 7.04 11.54 -1.76
C VAL A 160 6.90 11.95 -3.22
N THR A 161 7.66 11.31 -4.12
CA THR A 161 7.60 11.57 -5.57
C THR A 161 6.29 11.07 -6.21
N LEU A 162 5.74 9.96 -5.72
CA LEU A 162 4.50 9.36 -6.24
C LEU A 162 3.22 10.09 -5.79
N ALA A 163 3.29 10.81 -4.67
CA ALA A 163 2.16 11.53 -4.13
C ALA A 163 1.79 12.74 -5.00
N ASP A 164 0.51 13.13 -4.98
CA ASP A 164 0.09 14.38 -5.64
C ASP A 164 0.59 15.60 -4.86
N GLN A 165 0.65 15.47 -3.54
CA GLN A 165 1.12 16.47 -2.60
C GLN A 165 1.74 15.77 -1.39
N PHE A 166 2.57 16.47 -0.63
CA PHE A 166 3.02 15.99 0.66
C PHE A 166 2.91 17.08 1.73
N VAL A 167 2.74 16.64 2.97
CA VAL A 167 2.80 17.46 4.17
C VAL A 167 4.10 17.13 4.89
N GLU A 168 4.91 18.14 5.14
CA GLU A 168 6.13 17.99 5.91
C GLU A 168 5.79 17.76 7.39
N VAL A 169 6.42 16.76 7.99
CA VAL A 169 6.21 16.35 9.39
C VAL A 169 7.55 16.32 10.14
N PRO A 170 7.57 16.40 11.48
CA PRO A 170 8.81 16.39 12.24
C PRO A 170 9.67 15.14 11.94
N GLY A 171 10.99 15.31 11.83
CA GLY A 171 11.93 14.21 11.64
C GLY A 171 12.20 13.41 12.92
N GLY A 172 13.22 12.53 12.84
CA GLY A 172 13.64 11.68 13.95
C GLY A 172 12.86 10.36 14.04
N THR A 173 12.71 9.81 15.25
CA THR A 173 12.02 8.52 15.45
C THR A 173 10.53 8.61 15.09
N ASN A 174 9.93 7.47 14.73
CA ASN A 174 8.56 7.42 14.18
C ASN A 174 7.47 7.96 15.13
N ASN A 175 7.72 7.96 16.45
CA ASN A 175 6.84 8.53 17.47
C ASN A 175 6.58 10.03 17.28
N ASN A 176 7.43 10.73 16.52
CA ASN A 176 7.25 12.16 16.22
C ASN A 176 6.42 12.41 14.95
N ASN A 177 6.21 11.38 14.11
CA ASN A 177 5.61 11.51 12.78
C ASN A 177 4.58 10.40 12.48
N TYR A 178 4.99 9.33 11.80
CA TYR A 178 4.12 8.27 11.26
C TYR A 178 3.39 7.46 12.33
N ALA A 179 3.88 7.43 13.57
CA ALA A 179 3.21 6.78 14.70
C ALA A 179 2.48 7.78 15.62
N ASN A 180 2.55 9.08 15.33
CA ASN A 180 1.92 10.11 16.16
C ASN A 180 0.47 10.35 15.75
N VAL A 181 -0.45 9.67 16.41
CA VAL A 181 -1.89 9.78 16.13
C VAL A 181 -2.40 11.22 16.25
N LYS A 182 -1.93 11.97 17.25
CA LYS A 182 -2.36 13.36 17.47
C LYS A 182 -1.96 14.26 16.29
N LEU A 183 -0.77 14.06 15.74
CA LEU A 183 -0.30 14.77 14.56
C LEU A 183 -1.09 14.37 13.31
N ILE A 184 -1.37 13.08 13.11
CA ILE A 184 -2.05 12.56 11.92
C ILE A 184 -3.48 13.10 11.81
N VAL A 185 -4.15 13.33 12.95
CA VAL A 185 -5.55 13.76 13.01
C VAL A 185 -5.70 15.30 12.96
N GLN A 186 -4.62 16.06 13.16
CA GLN A 186 -4.64 17.52 13.20
C GLN A 186 -4.93 18.15 11.83
#